data_AF-A0A536E3U0-F1
#
_entry.id   AF-A0A536E3U0-F1
#
_cell.length_a   1.000
_cell.length_b   1.000
_cell.length_c   1.000
_cell.angle_alpha   90.00
_cell.angle_beta   90.00
_cell.angle_gamma   90.00
#
_symmetry.space_group_name_H-M   'P 1'
#
loop_
_entity.id
_entity.type
_entity.pdbx_description
1 polymer ?
#
loop_
_entity_poly.entity_id
_entity_poly.type
_entity_poly.pdbx_seq_one_letter_code
_entity_poly.pdbx_strand_id
1 'polypeptide(L)'
;MTVQLLDRELDRLEGLWSDGLAETYESYLDAVGHFDPEVQPKLALAAALIESGVRLQGLGGRAAPPTTLLTGDLCLARGSRLLADNAPLPVQVAFARAIEAASSAAAAEQPAPALRQLLRQSLGTTR
;
A
#
# COMPACT_ATOMS: atom_id res chain seq x y z
N MET A 1 12.67 5.34 -19.53
CA MET A 1 12.68 6.60 -18.74
C MET A 1 11.72 6.59 -17.54
N THR A 2 11.12 5.44 -17.17
CA THR A 2 10.19 5.29 -16.04
C THR A 2 10.88 4.97 -14.71
N VAL A 3 12.01 4.26 -14.75
CA VAL A 3 12.79 3.89 -13.55
C VAL A 3 13.31 5.13 -12.80
N GLN A 4 13.80 6.15 -13.51
CA GLN A 4 14.33 7.37 -12.90
C GLN A 4 13.28 8.27 -12.21
N LEU A 5 12.00 8.12 -12.57
CA LEU A 5 10.90 8.89 -11.98
C LEU A 5 10.40 8.21 -10.70
N LEU A 6 10.38 6.87 -10.69
CA LEU A 6 10.25 6.07 -9.48
C LEU A 6 11.42 6.35 -8.52
N ASP A 7 12.67 6.26 -8.98
CA ASP A 7 13.85 6.50 -8.14
C ASP A 7 13.81 7.88 -7.44
N ARG A 8 13.41 8.96 -8.13
CA ARG A 8 13.27 10.29 -7.51
C ARG A 8 12.14 10.43 -6.50
N GLU A 9 11.05 9.68 -6.67
CA GLU A 9 9.99 9.63 -5.66
C GLU A 9 10.39 8.78 -4.46
N LEU A 10 11.19 7.74 -4.70
CA LEU A 10 11.77 6.86 -3.70
C LEU A 10 12.90 7.52 -2.90
N ASP A 11 13.71 8.40 -3.50
CA ASP A 11 14.75 9.20 -2.83
C ASP A 11 14.14 10.08 -1.70
N ARG A 12 12.90 10.56 -1.86
CA ARG A 12 12.20 11.30 -0.80
C ARG A 12 11.65 10.40 0.30
N LEU A 13 11.62 9.09 0.06
CA LEU A 13 11.19 8.03 0.96
C LEU A 13 12.37 7.12 1.36
N GLU A 14 13.63 7.54 1.17
CA GLU A 14 14.85 6.74 1.44
C GLU A 14 14.86 6.10 2.84
N GLY A 15 14.31 6.81 3.84
CA GLY A 15 14.12 6.27 5.18
C GLY A 15 13.13 5.09 5.22
N LEU A 16 11.99 5.18 4.54
CA LEU A 16 11.03 4.06 4.45
C LEU A 16 11.56 2.88 3.64
N TRP A 17 12.35 3.17 2.59
CA TRP A 17 12.98 2.12 1.79
C TRP A 17 13.91 1.26 2.65
N SER A 18 14.64 1.92 3.54
CA SER A 18 15.52 1.28 4.54
C SER A 18 14.75 0.55 5.64
N ASP A 19 13.50 0.94 5.91
CA ASP A 19 12.62 0.36 6.95
C ASP A 19 11.67 -0.75 6.43
N GLY A 20 12.05 -1.45 5.35
CA GLY A 20 11.33 -2.66 4.89
C GLY A 20 10.26 -2.44 3.82
N LEU A 21 10.18 -1.24 3.23
CA LEU A 21 9.31 -0.99 2.06
C LEU A 21 9.78 -1.82 0.84
N ALA A 22 11.09 -2.02 0.65
CA ALA A 22 11.64 -2.83 -0.44
C ALA A 22 11.16 -4.30 -0.37
N GLU A 23 11.28 -4.94 0.80
CA GLU A 23 10.80 -6.32 1.02
C GLU A 23 9.28 -6.42 0.82
N THR A 24 8.56 -5.40 1.28
CA THR A 24 7.10 -5.34 1.10
C THR A 24 6.74 -5.21 -0.38
N TYR A 25 7.43 -4.35 -1.13
CA TYR A 25 7.29 -4.20 -2.58
C TYR A 25 7.55 -5.51 -3.34
N GLU A 26 8.66 -6.17 -3.05
CA GLU A 26 9.01 -7.46 -3.68
C GLU A 26 7.93 -8.51 -3.43
N SER A 27 7.31 -8.51 -2.24
CA SER A 27 6.22 -9.42 -1.89
C SER A 27 4.90 -9.18 -2.65
N TYR A 28 4.79 -8.12 -3.47
CA TYR A 28 3.63 -7.86 -4.32
C TYR A 28 3.88 -8.11 -5.81
N LEU A 29 5.13 -8.33 -6.24
CA LEU A 29 5.47 -8.50 -7.65
C LEU A 29 4.79 -9.72 -8.29
N ASP A 30 4.61 -10.80 -7.54
CA ASP A 30 3.89 -11.99 -7.98
C ASP A 30 2.37 -11.77 -8.08
N ALA A 31 1.81 -10.89 -7.24
CA ALA A 31 0.38 -10.58 -7.25
C ALA A 31 -0.05 -9.70 -8.43
N VAL A 32 0.88 -9.00 -9.08
CA VAL A 32 0.60 -8.09 -10.21
C VAL A 32 0.93 -8.69 -11.58
N GLY A 33 1.43 -9.92 -11.67
CA GLY A 33 1.96 -10.49 -12.92
C GLY A 33 0.97 -10.60 -14.10
N HIS A 34 -0.33 -10.41 -13.86
CA HIS A 34 -1.38 -10.42 -14.87
C HIS A 34 -1.76 -9.03 -15.42
N PHE A 35 -1.21 -7.95 -14.88
CA PHE A 35 -1.34 -6.59 -15.42
C PHE A 35 -0.31 -6.32 -16.53
N ASP A 36 -0.50 -5.22 -17.27
CA ASP A 36 0.47 -4.78 -18.27
C ASP A 36 1.86 -4.56 -17.62
N PRO A 37 2.97 -5.01 -18.25
CA PRO A 37 4.31 -4.91 -17.67
C PRO A 37 4.72 -3.50 -17.24
N GLU A 38 4.21 -2.46 -17.91
CA GLU A 38 4.49 -1.06 -17.56
C GLU A 38 3.77 -0.58 -16.29
N VAL A 39 2.69 -1.27 -15.92
CA VAL A 39 1.81 -0.95 -14.79
C VAL A 39 2.18 -1.79 -13.55
N GLN A 40 2.66 -3.02 -13.74
CA GLN A 40 3.07 -3.94 -12.68
C GLN A 40 3.91 -3.30 -11.56
N PRO A 41 5.06 -2.66 -11.82
CA PRO A 41 5.89 -2.08 -10.75
C PRO A 41 5.17 -0.95 -10.00
N LYS A 42 4.30 -0.19 -10.67
CA LYS A 42 3.53 0.88 -10.03
C LYS A 42 2.46 0.33 -9.10
N LEU A 43 1.78 -0.76 -9.48
CA LEU A 43 0.77 -1.41 -8.64
C LEU A 43 1.39 -2.12 -7.43
N ALA A 44 2.53 -2.79 -7.62
CA ALA A 44 3.27 -3.40 -6.51
C ALA A 44 3.74 -2.33 -5.51
N LEU A 45 4.27 -1.19 -6.00
CA LEU A 45 4.65 -0.07 -5.15
C LEU A 45 3.44 0.54 -4.43
N ALA A 46 2.31 0.70 -5.13
CA ALA A 46 1.09 1.22 -4.53
C ALA A 46 0.62 0.34 -3.36
N ALA A 47 0.64 -0.98 -3.53
CA ALA A 47 0.27 -1.92 -2.49
C ALA A 47 1.23 -1.89 -1.30
N ALA A 48 2.54 -1.80 -1.56
CA ALA A 48 3.55 -1.69 -0.52
C ALA A 48 3.43 -0.39 0.29
N LEU A 49 3.22 0.74 -0.38
CA LEU A 49 2.99 2.03 0.27
C LEU A 49 1.74 2.00 1.14
N ILE A 50 0.64 1.42 0.66
CA ILE A 50 -0.59 1.30 1.44
C ILE A 50 -0.38 0.41 2.66
N GLU A 51 0.26 -0.75 2.50
CA GLU A 51 0.54 -1.66 3.62
C GLU A 51 1.42 -0.97 4.69
N SER A 52 2.52 -0.36 4.28
CA SER A 52 3.41 0.38 5.18
C SER A 52 2.69 1.56 5.83
N GLY A 53 1.90 2.30 5.06
CA GLY A 53 1.09 3.41 5.54
C GLY A 53 0.15 2.99 6.67
N VAL A 54 -0.63 1.93 6.46
CA VAL A 54 -1.55 1.40 7.48
C VAL A 54 -0.79 0.88 8.71
N ARG A 55 0.35 0.20 8.53
CA ARG A 55 1.18 -0.26 9.66
C ARG A 55 1.68 0.90 10.51
N LEU A 56 2.13 1.98 9.88
CA LEU A 56 2.63 3.18 10.57
C LEU A 56 1.56 3.92 11.38
N GLN A 57 0.28 3.77 11.03
CA GLN A 57 -0.83 4.32 11.83
C GLN A 57 -0.97 3.64 13.20
N GLY A 58 -0.42 2.43 13.39
CA GLY A 58 -0.50 1.70 14.65
C GLY A 58 -1.93 1.34 15.05
N LEU A 59 -2.76 0.93 14.07
CA LEU A 59 -4.19 0.64 14.27
C LEU A 59 -4.43 -0.32 15.46
N GLY A 60 -5.35 0.04 16.35
CA GLY A 60 -5.74 -0.77 17.51
C GLY A 60 -4.74 -0.75 18.67
N GLY A 61 -3.64 0.00 18.54
CA GLY A 61 -2.63 0.20 19.56
C GLY A 61 -2.60 1.62 20.12
N ARG A 62 -1.53 1.91 20.88
CA ARG A 62 -1.23 3.29 21.29
C ARG A 62 -0.95 4.13 20.03
N ALA A 63 -1.51 5.33 19.98
CA ALA A 63 -1.29 6.26 18.88
C ALA A 63 0.21 6.42 18.59
N ALA A 64 0.60 6.28 17.32
CA ALA A 64 1.97 6.47 16.88
C ALA A 64 2.41 7.93 17.04
N PRO A 65 3.73 8.21 17.10
CA PRO A 65 4.23 9.58 17.14
C PRO A 65 3.73 10.42 15.95
N PRO A 66 3.51 11.74 16.11
CA PRO A 66 2.97 12.58 15.03
C PRO A 66 3.74 12.51 13.70
N THR A 67 5.07 12.42 13.76
CA THR A 67 5.91 12.29 12.56
C THR A 67 5.68 10.95 11.85
N THR A 68 5.46 9.87 12.60
CA THR A 68 5.14 8.54 12.06
C THR A 68 3.76 8.53 11.39
N LEU A 69 2.77 9.20 11.99
CA LEU A 69 1.43 9.34 11.41
C LEU A 69 1.48 10.09 10.07
N LEU A 70 2.21 11.21 10.01
CA LEU A 70 2.37 11.99 8.77
C LEU A 70 3.06 11.18 7.66
N THR A 71 4.07 10.38 8.01
CA THR A 71 4.69 9.46 7.06
C THR A 71 3.70 8.41 6.58
N GLY A 72 2.87 7.87 7.49
CA GLY A 72 1.79 6.95 7.14
C GLY A 72 0.78 7.56 6.16
N ASP A 73 0.34 8.79 6.42
CA ASP A 73 -0.59 9.54 5.56
C ASP A 73 0.01 9.82 4.18
N LEU A 74 1.30 10.16 4.11
CA LEU A 74 2.01 10.35 2.85
C LEU A 74 2.03 9.06 2.03
N CYS A 75 2.35 7.93 2.65
CA CYS A 75 2.34 6.62 2.01
C CYS A 75 0.96 6.25 1.48
N LEU A 76 -0.10 6.46 2.28
CA LEU A 76 -1.49 6.21 1.86
C LEU A 76 -1.87 7.10 0.67
N ALA A 77 -1.62 8.40 0.76
CA ALA A 77 -1.95 9.33 -0.31
C ALA A 77 -1.22 8.99 -1.62
N ARG A 78 0.06 8.59 -1.54
CA ARG A 78 0.87 8.21 -2.70
C ARG A 78 0.43 6.88 -3.30
N GLY A 79 0.20 5.87 -2.47
CA GLY A 79 -0.32 4.58 -2.92
C GLY A 79 -1.70 4.72 -3.57
N SER A 80 -2.60 5.49 -2.97
CA SER A 80 -3.91 5.79 -3.56
C SER A 80 -3.80 6.52 -4.90
N ARG A 81 -2.84 7.45 -5.05
CA ARG A 81 -2.62 8.14 -6.32
C ARG A 81 -2.13 7.18 -7.41
N LEU A 82 -1.18 6.30 -7.09
CA LEU A 82 -0.69 5.29 -8.03
C LEU A 82 -1.80 4.33 -8.47
N LEU A 83 -2.67 3.91 -7.54
CA LEU A 83 -3.86 3.11 -7.88
C LEU A 83 -4.83 3.88 -8.77
N ALA A 84 -5.13 5.14 -8.46
CA ALA A 84 -6.04 5.96 -9.25
C ALA A 84 -5.57 6.14 -10.70
N ASP A 85 -4.26 6.32 -10.89
CA ASP A 85 -3.67 6.57 -12.21
C ASP A 85 -3.44 5.28 -13.02
N ASN A 86 -3.34 4.09 -12.40
CA ASN A 86 -2.88 2.88 -13.09
C ASN A 86 -3.74 1.61 -12.85
N ALA A 87 -4.63 1.59 -11.86
CA ALA A 87 -5.45 0.41 -11.54
C ALA A 87 -6.89 0.55 -12.07
N PRO A 88 -7.53 -0.55 -12.50
CA PRO A 88 -8.97 -0.58 -12.75
C PRO A 88 -9.79 -0.20 -11.51
N LEU A 89 -10.96 0.38 -11.71
CA LEU A 89 -11.86 0.79 -10.61
C LEU A 89 -12.18 -0.35 -9.61
N PRO A 90 -12.44 -1.61 -10.04
CA PRO A 90 -12.67 -2.70 -9.08
C PRO A 90 -11.52 -2.93 -8.11
N VAL A 91 -10.27 -2.81 -8.58
CA VAL A 91 -9.07 -2.91 -7.74
C VAL A 91 -9.03 -1.75 -6.75
N GLN A 92 -9.26 -0.51 -7.22
CA GLN A 92 -9.26 0.67 -6.34
C GLN A 92 -10.28 0.54 -5.20
N VAL A 93 -11.49 0.08 -5.52
CA VAL A 93 -12.56 -0.16 -4.54
C VAL A 93 -12.16 -1.29 -3.57
N ALA A 94 -11.61 -2.39 -4.08
CA ALA A 94 -11.17 -3.51 -3.24
C ALA A 94 -10.09 -3.10 -2.23
N PHE A 95 -9.14 -2.27 -2.66
CA PHE A 95 -8.13 -1.69 -1.76
C PHE A 95 -8.76 -0.81 -0.67
N ALA A 96 -9.71 0.06 -1.02
CA ALA A 96 -10.41 0.88 -0.04
C ALA A 96 -11.17 0.01 0.99
N ARG A 97 -11.82 -1.06 0.54
CA ARG A 97 -12.51 -2.04 1.42
C ARG A 97 -11.53 -2.78 2.33
N ALA A 98 -10.34 -3.13 1.86
CA ALA A 98 -9.33 -3.79 2.68
C ALA A 98 -8.86 -2.88 3.84
N ILE A 99 -8.62 -1.59 3.55
CA ILE A 99 -8.23 -0.59 4.56
C ILE A 99 -9.38 -0.34 5.55
N GLU A 100 -10.62 -0.21 5.05
CA GLU A 100 -11.83 -0.07 5.87
C GLU A 100 -11.98 -1.25 6.83
N ALA A 101 -11.81 -2.48 6.35
CA ALA A 101 -11.92 -3.69 7.16
C ALA A 101 -10.87 -3.73 8.27
N ALA A 102 -9.61 -3.41 7.96
CA ALA A 102 -8.54 -3.35 8.95
C ALA A 102 -8.80 -2.26 10.00
N SER A 103 -9.24 -1.08 9.57
CA SER A 103 -9.55 0.05 10.46
C SER A 103 -10.77 -0.24 11.34
N SER A 104 -11.79 -0.87 10.79
CA SER A 104 -13.02 -1.24 11.52
C SER A 104 -12.74 -2.30 12.57
N ALA A 105 -11.95 -3.33 12.24
CA ALA A 105 -11.56 -4.36 13.20
C ALA A 105 -10.75 -3.76 14.36
N ALA A 106 -9.79 -2.87 14.04
CA ALA A 106 -9.01 -2.17 15.04
C ALA A 106 -9.87 -1.28 15.96
N ALA A 107 -10.83 -0.54 15.40
CA ALA A 107 -11.76 0.29 16.17
C ALA A 107 -12.71 -0.54 17.05
N ALA A 108 -13.05 -1.76 16.62
CA ALA A 108 -13.88 -2.69 17.37
C ALA A 108 -13.09 -3.55 18.38
N GLU A 109 -11.79 -3.32 18.55
CA GLU A 109 -10.88 -4.14 19.37
C GLU A 109 -10.89 -5.63 18.97
N GLN A 110 -11.14 -5.90 17.69
CA GLN A 110 -11.15 -7.24 17.11
C GLN A 110 -9.82 -7.56 16.44
N PRO A 111 -9.48 -8.85 16.28
CA PRO A 111 -8.32 -9.26 15.50
C PRO A 111 -8.41 -8.68 14.09
N ALA A 112 -7.46 -7.80 13.74
CA ALA A 112 -7.42 -7.22 12.41
C ALA A 112 -7.13 -8.30 11.36
N PRO A 113 -7.84 -8.32 10.23
CA PRO A 113 -7.54 -9.24 9.14
C PRO A 113 -6.13 -8.98 8.60
N ALA A 114 -5.48 -10.02 8.06
CA ALA A 114 -4.14 -9.91 7.50
C ALA A 114 -4.15 -8.98 6.28
N LEU A 115 -3.79 -7.70 6.49
CA LEU A 115 -3.88 -6.65 5.47
C LEU A 115 -3.20 -7.05 4.16
N ARG A 116 -1.98 -7.61 4.25
CA ARG A 116 -1.23 -8.08 3.07
C ARG A 116 -2.04 -9.06 2.23
N GLN A 117 -2.73 -10.00 2.85
CA GLN A 117 -3.56 -10.96 2.14
C GLN A 117 -4.74 -10.27 1.45
N LEU A 118 -5.41 -9.33 2.12
CA LEU A 118 -6.51 -8.57 1.54
C LEU A 118 -6.07 -7.71 0.34
N LEU A 119 -4.91 -7.05 0.44
CA LEU A 119 -4.36 -6.24 -0.66
C LEU A 119 -3.94 -7.11 -1.85
N ARG A 120 -3.34 -8.29 -1.61
CA ARG A 120 -3.05 -9.26 -2.67
C ARG A 120 -4.32 -9.76 -3.37
N GLN A 121 -5.38 -10.04 -2.61
CA GLN A 121 -6.68 -10.42 -3.18
C GLN A 121 -7.30 -9.27 -4.00
N SER A 122 -7.14 -8.03 -3.52
CA SER A 122 -7.63 -6.84 -4.22
C SER A 122 -6.99 -6.69 -5.59
N LEU A 123 -5.69 -6.97 -5.73
CA LEU A 123 -4.98 -6.99 -7.01
C LEU A 123 -5.51 -8.06 -7.98
N GLY A 124 -6.08 -9.16 -7.49
CA GLY A 124 -6.71 -10.19 -8.32
C GLY A 124 -8.14 -9.84 -8.79
N THR A 125 -8.70 -8.72 -8.32
CA THR A 125 -10.09 -8.33 -8.64
C THR A 125 -10.14 -7.73 -10.04
N THR A 126 -10.41 -8.57 -11.04
CA THR A 126 -10.36 -8.21 -12.47
C THR A 126 -11.74 -8.08 -13.13
N ARG A 127 -12.82 -8.06 -12.35
CA ARG A 127 -14.20 -7.90 -12.86
C ARG A 127 -14.97 -6.86 -12.07
#